data_AF-Q1H408-F1
#
_entry.id   AF-Q1H408-F1
#
_cell.length_a   1.000
_cell.length_b   1.000
_cell.length_c   1.000
_cell.angle_alpha   90.00
_cell.angle_beta   90.00
_cell.angle_gamma   90.00
#
_symmetry.space_group_name_H-M   'P 1'
#
loop_
_entity.id
_entity.type
_entity.pdbx_description
1 polymer ?
#
loop_
_entity_poly.entity_id
_entity_poly.type
_entity_poly.pdbx_seq_one_letter_code
_entity_poly.pdbx_strand_id
1 'polypeptide(L)'
;MKGAGNNPTHFRLENFYIRLKIDQRMASIKHQDNLIEKTGKANIKPPSMYKVILLNDDYTPMEFVVDVMQRFFHKNREQATQIMLQVHTEGAGVCGVYPHGIAETKVNQVISYAREHQHPLQCTMEEA
;
A
#
# COMPACT_ATOMS: atom_id res chain seq x y z
N MET A 1 -32.42 58.12 -39.14
CA MET A 1 -31.01 57.74 -38.92
C MET A 1 -30.93 56.25 -38.63
N LYS A 2 -30.20 55.52 -39.49
CA LYS A 2 -29.62 54.16 -39.36
C LYS A 2 -30.51 53.02 -38.81
N GLY A 3 -31.18 52.29 -39.72
CA GLY A 3 -31.56 50.89 -39.49
C GLY A 3 -30.41 49.98 -39.93
N ALA A 4 -29.84 49.22 -39.01
CA ALA A 4 -28.75 48.28 -39.28
C ALA A 4 -29.27 47.13 -40.16
N GLY A 5 -28.63 46.90 -41.30
CA GLY A 5 -28.94 45.79 -42.18
C GLY A 5 -28.56 44.47 -41.51
N ASN A 6 -29.56 43.67 -41.15
CA ASN A 6 -29.37 42.26 -40.84
C ASN A 6 -29.03 41.52 -42.13
N ASN A 7 -27.74 41.38 -42.41
CA ASN A 7 -27.23 40.62 -43.55
C ASN A 7 -27.38 39.11 -43.24
N PRO A 8 -28.23 38.36 -43.96
CA PRO A 8 -28.56 36.96 -43.64
C PRO A 8 -27.38 35.99 -43.84
N THR A 9 -26.26 36.47 -44.38
CA THR A 9 -25.04 35.67 -44.57
C THR A 9 -24.23 35.47 -43.29
N HIS A 10 -24.36 36.35 -42.28
CA HIS A 10 -23.60 36.26 -41.04
C HIS A 10 -24.09 35.12 -40.12
N PHE A 11 -25.42 34.93 -40.02
CA PHE A 11 -26.02 33.83 -39.26
C PHE A 11 -25.68 32.44 -39.81
N ARG A 12 -25.39 32.32 -41.11
CA ARG A 12 -25.05 31.03 -41.74
C ARG A 12 -23.64 30.56 -41.40
N LEU A 13 -22.69 31.49 -41.26
CA LEU A 13 -21.30 31.19 -40.90
C LEU A 13 -21.15 30.88 -39.40
N GLU A 14 -21.86 31.59 -38.53
CA GLU A 14 -21.88 31.32 -37.08
C GLU A 14 -22.42 29.91 -36.78
N ASN A 15 -23.53 29.53 -37.40
CA ASN A 15 -24.09 28.18 -37.24
C ASN A 15 -23.15 27.08 -37.78
N PHE A 16 -22.41 27.36 -38.85
CA PHE A 16 -21.41 26.42 -39.39
C PHE A 16 -20.19 26.29 -38.48
N TYR A 17 -19.71 27.40 -37.90
CA TYR A 17 -18.58 27.41 -36.98
C TYR A 17 -18.92 26.71 -35.64
N ILE A 18 -20.14 26.90 -35.12
CA ILE A 18 -20.65 26.17 -33.96
C ILE A 18 -20.74 24.66 -34.25
N ARG A 19 -21.25 24.27 -35.43
CA ARG A 19 -21.31 22.86 -35.85
C ARG A 19 -19.91 22.22 -35.91
N LEU A 20 -18.95 22.91 -36.54
CA LEU A 20 -17.56 22.45 -36.61
C LEU A 20 -16.91 22.32 -35.23
N LYS A 21 -17.15 23.26 -34.32
CA LYS A 21 -16.66 23.18 -32.93
C LYS A 21 -17.29 22.02 -32.16
N ILE A 22 -18.57 21.77 -32.35
CA ILE A 22 -19.27 20.62 -31.75
C ILE A 22 -18.69 19.33 -32.31
N ASP A 23 -18.49 19.22 -33.63
CA ASP A 23 -17.93 18.02 -34.27
C ASP A 23 -16.48 17.75 -33.82
N GLN A 24 -15.64 18.79 -33.71
CA GLN A 24 -14.29 18.68 -33.14
C GLN A 24 -14.30 18.26 -31.66
N ARG A 25 -15.24 18.79 -30.87
CA ARG A 25 -15.41 18.41 -29.45
C ARG A 25 -15.90 16.97 -29.32
N MET A 26 -16.84 16.53 -30.17
CA MET A 26 -17.32 15.15 -30.21
C MET A 26 -16.25 14.18 -30.68
N ALA A 27 -15.38 14.58 -31.62
CA ALA A 27 -14.21 13.78 -32.02
C ALA A 27 -13.20 13.61 -30.88
N SER A 28 -12.97 14.66 -30.08
CA SER A 28 -12.13 14.59 -28.87
C SER A 28 -12.74 13.70 -27.78
N ILE A 29 -14.07 13.79 -27.58
CA ILE A 29 -14.80 12.92 -26.62
C ILE A 29 -14.71 11.45 -27.03
N LYS A 30 -14.80 11.11 -28.33
CA LYS A 30 -14.65 9.74 -28.82
C LYS A 30 -13.24 9.15 -28.58
N HIS A 31 -12.21 9.97 -28.48
CA HIS A 31 -10.86 9.52 -28.09
C HIS A 31 -10.73 9.28 -26.59
N GLN A 32 -11.56 9.93 -25.77
CA GLN A 32 -11.52 9.78 -24.32
C GLN A 32 -12.31 8.55 -23.84
N ASP A 33 -13.41 8.19 -24.49
CA ASP A 33 -14.18 6.98 -24.16
C ASP A 33 -13.41 5.67 -24.46
N ASN A 34 -12.54 5.67 -25.48
CA ASN A 34 -11.72 4.50 -25.83
C ASN A 34 -10.58 4.21 -24.83
N LEU A 35 -10.26 5.14 -23.91
CA LEU A 35 -9.24 4.95 -22.89
C LEU A 35 -9.80 4.25 -21.63
N ILE A 36 -11.11 4.31 -21.41
CA ILE A 36 -11.76 3.78 -20.20
C ILE A 36 -12.04 2.27 -20.32
N GLU A 37 -12.14 1.73 -21.54
CA GLU A 37 -12.56 0.34 -21.78
C GLU A 37 -11.41 -0.66 -21.97
N LYS A 38 -10.16 -0.28 -21.65
CA LYS A 38 -8.97 -1.16 -21.75
C LYS A 38 -8.20 -1.32 -20.44
N THR A 39 -8.84 -1.15 -19.29
CA THR A 39 -8.32 -1.75 -18.05
C THR A 39 -8.79 -3.20 -17.98
N GLY A 40 -8.23 -4.05 -18.84
CA GLY A 40 -8.34 -5.49 -18.69
C GLY A 40 -8.02 -5.83 -17.24
N LYS A 41 -8.91 -6.58 -16.57
CA LYS A 41 -8.78 -7.01 -15.17
C LYS A 41 -7.31 -7.33 -14.91
N ALA A 42 -6.57 -6.38 -14.31
CA ALA A 42 -5.21 -6.64 -13.93
C ALA A 42 -5.31 -7.84 -13.02
N ASN A 43 -4.73 -8.96 -13.42
CA ASN A 43 -4.71 -10.16 -12.60
C ASN A 43 -3.73 -9.85 -11.47
N ILE A 44 -4.20 -9.06 -10.49
CA ILE A 44 -3.45 -8.66 -9.31
C ILE A 44 -3.22 -9.96 -8.56
N LYS A 45 -2.02 -10.53 -8.73
CA LYS A 45 -1.60 -11.66 -7.91
C LYS A 45 -1.72 -11.22 -6.45
N PRO A 46 -2.32 -12.06 -5.58
CA PRO A 46 -2.34 -11.74 -4.16
C PRO A 46 -0.90 -11.52 -3.67
N PRO A 47 -0.68 -10.57 -2.75
CA PRO A 47 0.66 -10.30 -2.26
C PRO A 47 1.27 -11.55 -1.63
N SER A 48 2.55 -11.82 -1.90
CA SER A 48 3.29 -12.85 -1.18
C SER A 48 3.25 -12.56 0.32
N MET A 49 2.98 -13.60 1.08
CA MET A 49 2.92 -13.56 2.54
C MET A 49 4.28 -13.92 3.11
N TYR A 50 4.64 -13.30 4.22
CA TYR A 50 5.93 -13.43 4.88
C TYR A 50 5.74 -13.68 6.36
N LYS A 51 6.49 -14.63 6.91
CA LYS A 51 6.62 -14.85 8.35
C LYS A 51 7.60 -13.82 8.90
N VAL A 52 7.24 -13.14 9.98
CA VAL A 52 8.17 -12.32 10.77
C VAL A 52 8.68 -13.16 11.93
N ILE A 53 9.99 -13.22 12.10
CA ILE A 53 10.68 -14.16 12.97
C ILE A 53 11.63 -13.40 13.90
N LEU A 54 11.56 -13.69 15.19
CA LEU A 54 12.61 -13.31 16.15
C LEU A 54 13.62 -14.44 16.31
N LEU A 55 14.89 -14.07 16.46
CA LEU A 55 15.99 -15.00 16.73
C LEU A 55 16.45 -14.84 18.18
N ASN A 56 16.83 -15.96 18.78
CA ASN A 56 17.36 -15.99 20.14
C ASN A 56 18.74 -15.34 20.23
N ASP A 57 19.01 -14.75 21.39
CA ASP A 57 20.32 -14.25 21.79
C ASP A 57 20.44 -14.30 23.33
N ASP A 58 21.65 -14.20 23.85
CA ASP A 58 21.92 -14.38 25.29
C ASP A 58 21.79 -13.09 26.14
N TYR A 59 21.45 -11.95 25.52
CA TYR A 59 21.53 -10.63 26.16
C TYR A 59 20.21 -9.87 26.22
N THR A 60 19.26 -10.17 25.34
CA THR A 60 17.94 -9.55 25.33
C THR A 60 17.08 -10.13 26.47
N PRO A 61 16.56 -9.30 27.39
CA PRO A 61 15.72 -9.78 28.48
C PRO A 61 14.42 -10.44 27.96
N MET A 62 13.97 -11.52 28.61
CA MET A 62 12.72 -12.20 28.26
C MET A 62 11.51 -11.25 28.26
N GLU A 63 11.43 -10.36 29.26
CA GLU A 63 10.36 -9.38 29.35
C GLU A 63 10.36 -8.35 28.20
N PHE A 64 11.54 -8.04 27.65
CA PHE A 64 11.64 -7.18 26.47
C PHE A 64 11.04 -7.86 25.24
N VAL A 65 11.29 -9.16 25.05
CA VAL A 65 10.68 -9.95 23.97
C VAL A 65 9.16 -9.99 24.10
N VAL A 66 8.64 -10.09 25.32
CA VAL A 66 7.20 -10.05 25.56
C VAL A 66 6.61 -8.67 25.25
N ASP A 67 7.23 -7.56 25.68
CA ASP A 67 6.78 -6.21 25.30
C ASP A 67 6.76 -6.04 23.77
N VAL A 68 7.79 -6.52 23.06
CA VAL A 68 7.84 -6.53 21.59
C VAL A 68 6.62 -7.24 20.99
N MET A 69 6.28 -8.42 21.50
CA MET A 69 5.12 -9.20 21.05
C MET A 69 3.79 -8.48 21.29
N GLN A 70 3.63 -7.84 22.45
CA GLN A 70 2.41 -7.11 22.78
C GLN A 70 2.28 -5.82 21.96
N ARG A 71 3.37 -5.06 21.84
CA ARG A 71 3.42 -3.74 21.20
C ARG A 71 3.28 -3.81 19.68
N PHE A 72 4.04 -4.68 19.02
CA PHE A 72 4.12 -4.69 17.55
C PHE A 72 3.31 -5.80 16.90
N PHE A 73 3.04 -6.89 17.61
CA PHE A 73 2.31 -8.05 17.06
C PHE A 73 0.92 -8.25 17.67
N HIS A 74 0.53 -7.38 18.60
CA HIS A 74 -0.78 -7.37 19.27
C HIS A 74 -1.11 -8.73 19.91
N LYS A 75 -0.09 -9.43 20.40
CA LYS A 75 -0.28 -10.65 21.19
C LYS A 75 -0.78 -10.25 22.57
N ASN A 76 -1.68 -11.06 23.14
CA ASN A 76 -1.91 -10.98 24.57
C ASN A 76 -0.68 -11.51 25.33
N ARG A 77 -0.67 -11.35 26.65
CA ARG A 77 0.49 -11.68 27.49
C ARG A 77 0.81 -13.17 27.43
N GLU A 78 -0.20 -14.03 27.41
CA GLU A 78 -0.06 -15.48 27.38
C GLU A 78 0.59 -15.92 26.06
N GLN A 79 0.07 -15.46 24.92
CA GLN A 79 0.61 -15.73 23.59
C GLN A 79 2.03 -15.20 23.44
N ALA A 80 2.28 -13.97 23.92
CA ALA A 80 3.60 -13.36 23.89
C ALA A 80 4.62 -14.18 24.68
N THR A 81 4.24 -14.65 25.87
CA THR A 81 5.10 -15.47 26.72
C THR A 81 5.39 -16.82 26.09
N GLN A 82 4.39 -17.45 25.47
CA GLN A 82 4.59 -18.71 24.75
C GLN A 82 5.57 -18.57 23.57
N ILE A 83 5.40 -17.53 22.75
CA ILE A 83 6.31 -17.27 21.63
C ILE A 83 7.71 -16.91 22.14
N MET A 84 7.81 -16.11 23.20
CA MET A 84 9.10 -15.78 23.82
C MET A 84 9.84 -17.04 24.29
N LEU A 85 9.14 -17.95 24.97
CA LEU A 85 9.73 -19.23 25.40
C LEU A 85 10.18 -20.06 24.20
N GLN A 86 9.38 -20.09 23.12
CA GLN A 86 9.75 -20.77 21.88
C GLN A 86 11.05 -20.20 21.30
N VAL A 87 11.16 -18.87 21.17
CA VAL A 87 12.39 -18.21 20.71
C VAL A 87 13.57 -18.66 21.57
N HIS A 88 13.42 -18.60 22.90
CA HIS A 88 14.47 -18.95 23.84
C HIS A 88 14.92 -20.42 23.72
N THR A 89 13.99 -21.37 23.60
CA THR A 89 14.30 -22.80 23.63
C THR A 89 14.64 -23.38 22.26
N GLU A 90 14.08 -22.83 21.18
CA GLU A 90 14.22 -23.36 19.81
C GLU A 90 15.16 -22.51 18.94
N GLY A 91 15.63 -21.37 19.46
CA GLY A 91 16.54 -20.46 18.76
C GLY A 91 15.83 -19.44 17.86
N ALA A 92 14.55 -19.65 17.54
CA ALA A 92 13.73 -18.74 16.75
C ALA A 92 12.23 -18.93 17.02
N GLY A 93 11.42 -17.92 16.70
CA GLY A 93 9.97 -17.99 16.84
C GLY A 93 9.22 -17.06 15.91
N VAL A 94 8.12 -17.55 15.35
CA VAL A 94 7.26 -16.78 14.42
C VAL A 94 6.35 -15.85 15.21
N CYS A 95 6.49 -14.55 14.97
CA CYS A 95 5.70 -13.52 15.61
C CYS A 95 4.32 -13.34 14.93
N GLY A 96 4.29 -13.47 13.60
CA GLY A 96 3.09 -13.36 12.78
C GLY A 96 3.39 -13.48 11.28
N VAL A 97 2.33 -13.54 10.47
CA VAL A 97 2.42 -13.66 9.01
C VAL A 97 1.70 -12.47 8.36
N TYR A 98 2.37 -11.78 7.45
CA TYR A 98 1.90 -10.52 6.86
C TYR A 98 2.28 -10.41 5.38
N PRO A 99 1.59 -9.56 4.58
CA PRO A 99 2.10 -9.15 3.27
C PRO A 99 3.50 -8.52 3.40
N HIS A 100 4.36 -8.71 2.38
CA HIS A 100 5.77 -8.25 2.39
C HIS A 100 5.97 -6.86 3.02
N GLY A 101 5.29 -5.81 2.54
CA GLY A 101 5.50 -4.44 3.03
C GLY A 101 5.14 -4.25 4.51
N ILE A 102 4.15 -5.00 5.03
CA ILE A 102 3.79 -4.98 6.44
C ILE A 102 4.83 -5.75 7.26
N ALA A 103 5.28 -6.90 6.76
CA ALA A 103 6.34 -7.68 7.41
C ALA A 103 7.64 -6.86 7.53
N GLU A 104 8.08 -6.22 6.44
CA GLU A 104 9.26 -5.36 6.40
C GLU A 104 9.14 -4.20 7.39
N THR A 105 7.99 -3.54 7.44
CA THR A 105 7.73 -2.45 8.39
C THR A 105 7.84 -2.94 9.83
N LYS A 106 7.26 -4.10 10.16
CA LYS A 106 7.33 -4.68 11.51
C LYS A 106 8.74 -5.08 11.89
N VAL A 107 9.51 -5.68 10.98
CA VAL A 107 10.93 -6.00 11.19
C VAL A 107 11.70 -4.74 11.58
N ASN A 108 11.56 -3.68 10.77
CA ASN A 108 12.25 -2.40 11.02
C ASN A 108 11.83 -1.74 12.34
N GLN A 109 10.55 -1.79 12.70
CA GLN A 109 10.06 -1.29 13.99
C GLN A 109 10.69 -2.02 15.16
N VAL A 110 10.74 -3.37 15.13
CA VAL A 110 11.32 -4.18 16.20
C VAL A 110 12.82 -3.93 16.34
N ILE A 111 13.56 -3.91 15.22
CA ILE A 111 15.01 -3.66 15.24
C ILE A 111 15.32 -2.26 15.79
N SER A 112 14.56 -1.25 15.36
CA SER A 112 14.77 0.12 15.84
C SER A 112 14.51 0.22 17.34
N TYR A 113 13.41 -0.38 17.80
CA TYR A 113 13.05 -0.43 19.23
C TYR A 113 14.09 -1.16 20.07
N ALA A 114 14.60 -2.31 19.60
CA ALA A 114 15.67 -3.06 20.26
C ALA A 114 16.96 -2.24 20.37
N ARG A 115 17.36 -1.52 19.31
CA ARG A 115 18.54 -0.65 19.32
C ARG A 115 18.39 0.51 20.28
N GLU A 116 17.23 1.17 20.34
CA GLU A 116 16.94 2.24 21.29
C GLU A 116 17.08 1.77 22.75
N HIS A 117 16.77 0.50 23.01
CA HIS A 117 16.88 -0.14 24.33
C HIS A 117 18.21 -0.88 24.54
N GLN A 118 19.15 -0.77 23.60
CA GLN A 118 20.49 -1.37 23.67
C GLN A 118 20.47 -2.91 23.75
N HIS A 119 19.49 -3.55 23.11
CA HIS A 119 19.39 -5.00 23.00
C HIS A 119 19.83 -5.48 21.60
N PRO A 120 20.58 -6.61 21.50
CA PRO A 120 21.02 -7.14 20.22
C PRO A 120 19.94 -7.96 19.48
N LEU A 121 18.69 -7.94 19.96
CA LEU A 121 17.56 -8.71 19.43
C LEU A 121 17.47 -8.59 17.90
N GLN A 122 17.51 -9.75 17.23
CA GLN A 122 17.37 -9.83 15.78
C GLN A 122 15.95 -10.19 15.38
N CYS A 123 15.47 -9.52 14.34
CA CYS A 123 14.17 -9.74 13.72
C CYS A 123 14.36 -9.84 12.20
N THR A 124 13.74 -10.83 11.57
CA THR A 124 13.84 -11.07 10.12
C THR A 124 12.49 -11.47 9.54
N MET A 125 12.42 -11.61 8.22
CA MET A 125 11.27 -12.16 7.52
C MET A 125 11.66 -13.13 6.41
N GLU A 126 10.83 -14.15 6.19
CA GLU A 126 10.97 -15.13 5.11
C GLU A 126 9.62 -15.34 4.41
N GLU A 127 9.63 -15.76 3.14
CA GLU A 127 8.40 -16.10 2.43
C GLU A 127 7.69 -17.29 3.11
N ALA A 128 6.37 -17.18 3.29
CA ALA A 128 5.58 -18.05 4.16
C ALA A 128 5.29 -19.43 3.56
#